data_AF-A0A497UYI1-F1
#
_entry.id   AF-A0A497UYI1-F1
#
_cell.length_a   1.000
_cell.length_b   1.000
_cell.length_c   1.000
_cell.angle_alpha   90.00
_cell.angle_beta   90.00
_cell.angle_gamma   90.00
#
_symmetry.space_group_name_H-M   'P 1'
#
loop_
_entity.id
_entity.type
_entity.pdbx_description
1 polymer ?
#
loop_
_entity_poly.entity_id
_entity_poly.type
_entity_poly.pdbx_seq_one_letter_code
_entity_poly.pdbx_strand_id
1 'polypeptide(L)' 'MARKKRLHAEPIKRILDRKTRVVVGWLYRWNTGAEVPMWKDGKRTDVIYE' A
#
# COMPACT_ATOMS: atom_id res chain seq x y z
N MET A 1 9.61 23.59 21.25
CA MET A 1 8.50 22.63 21.00
C MET A 1 8.81 21.83 19.74
N ALA A 2 9.21 20.56 19.86
CA ALA A 2 9.48 19.73 18.68
C ALA A 2 8.18 19.55 17.89
N ARG A 3 8.15 20.01 16.63
CA ARG A 3 7.03 19.83 15.71
C ARG A 3 6.83 18.32 15.54
N LYS A 4 5.82 17.72 16.20
CA LYS A 4 5.42 16.32 16.00
C LYS A 4 5.29 16.11 14.49
N LYS A 5 6.21 15.37 13.88
CA LYS A 5 6.10 14.98 12.47
C LYS A 5 4.80 14.20 12.35
N ARG A 6 3.84 14.75 11.59
CA ARG A 6 2.57 14.06 11.35
C ARG A 6 2.88 12.75 10.63
N LEU A 7 2.35 11.65 11.13
CA LEU A 7 2.36 10.38 10.42
C LEU A 7 1.55 10.58 9.14
N HIS A 8 2.21 10.40 8.00
CA HIS A 8 1.58 10.44 6.69
C HIS A 8 2.00 9.19 5.93
N ALA A 9 1.07 8.69 5.13
CA ALA A 9 1.25 7.54 4.27
C ALA A 9 1.02 7.99 2.84
N GLU A 10 1.94 7.65 1.95
CA GLU A 10 1.84 7.95 0.53
C GLU A 10 1.67 6.64 -0.26
N PRO A 11 0.80 6.60 -1.27
CA PRO A 11 0.67 5.43 -2.13
C PRO A 11 1.93 5.33 -2.99
N ILE A 12 2.68 4.24 -2.82
CA ILE A 12 3.93 4.01 -3.56
C ILE A 12 3.76 3.04 -4.73
N LYS A 13 2.86 2.06 -4.61
CA LYS A 13 2.61 1.04 -5.63
C LYS A 13 1.15 0.61 -5.64
N ARG A 14 0.70 0.13 -6.79
CA ARG A 14 -0.59 -0.55 -6.94
C ARG A 14 -0.38 -2.04 -6.73
N ILE A 15 -1.37 -2.68 -6.13
CA ILE A 15 -1.43 -4.12 -5.95
C ILE A 15 -2.42 -4.65 -6.96
N LEU A 16 -1.92 -5.42 -7.92
CA LEU A 16 -2.70 -6.00 -9.02
C LEU A 16 -2.88 -7.49 -8.77
N ASP A 17 -4.07 -8.02 -9.04
CA ASP A 17 -4.28 -9.46 -9.08
C ASP A 17 -3.45 -10.07 -10.21
N ARG A 18 -2.72 -11.15 -9.93
CA ARG A 18 -1.83 -11.73 -10.94
C ARG A 18 -2.59 -12.35 -12.11
N LYS A 19 -3.78 -12.89 -11.87
CA LYS A 19 -4.57 -13.60 -12.89
C LYS A 19 -5.31 -12.63 -13.79
N THR A 20 -5.95 -11.62 -13.21
CA THR A 20 -6.81 -10.69 -13.96
C THR A 20 -6.14 -9.35 -14.27
N ARG A 21 -4.99 -9.04 -13.64
CA ARG A 21 -4.32 -7.73 -13.68
C ARG A 21 -5.20 -6.57 -13.19
N VAL A 22 -6.26 -6.87 -12.42
CA VAL A 22 -7.13 -5.84 -11.82
C VAL A 22 -6.49 -5.29 -10.56
N VAL A 23 -6.62 -4.00 -10.31
CA VAL A 23 -6.14 -3.38 -9.07
C VAL A 23 -7.00 -3.87 -7.89
N VAL A 24 -6.38 -4.61 -6.97
CA VAL A 24 -6.99 -5.16 -5.76
C VAL A 24 -6.53 -4.44 -4.50
N GLY A 25 -5.58 -3.52 -4.60
CA GLY A 25 -5.12 -2.73 -3.48
C GLY A 25 -4.02 -1.73 -3.84
N TRP A 26 -3.49 -1.08 -2.81
CA TRP A 26 -2.36 -0.15 -2.91
C TRP A 26 -1.39 -0.39 -1.76
N LEU A 27 -0.09 -0.31 -2.07
CA LEU A 27 0.95 -0.31 -1.07
C LEU A 27 1.21 1.14 -0.67
N TYR A 28 1.05 1.43 0.62
CA TYR A 28 1.37 2.72 1.18
C TYR A 28 2.68 2.66 1.94
N ARG A 29 3.51 3.70 1.79
CA ARG A 29 4.71 3.89 2.59
C ARG A 29 4.48 5.01 3.57
N TRP A 30 4.62 4.70 4.85
CA TRP A 30 4.64 5.68 5.91
C TRP A 30 5.97 6.44 5.91
N ASN A 31 5.92 7.68 6.35
CA ASN A 31 7.11 8.49 6.60
C ASN A 31 8.06 7.91 7.68
N THR A 32 7.62 6.89 8.42
CA THR A 32 8.45 6.07 9.32
C THR A 32 9.25 4.99 8.60
N GLY A 33 9.01 4.78 7.30
CA GLY A 33 9.60 3.70 6.51
C GLY A 33 8.76 2.40 6.50
N ALA A 34 7.68 2.33 7.26
CA ALA A 34 6.80 1.16 7.25
C ALA A 34 5.99 1.10 5.94
N GLU A 35 5.94 -0.07 5.32
CA GLU A 35 5.12 -0.33 4.14
C GLU A 35 3.91 -1.17 4.52
N VAL A 36 2.71 -0.68 4.20
CA VAL A 36 1.46 -1.32 4.57
C VAL A 36 0.58 -1.49 3.33
N PRO A 37 0.18 -2.72 2.97
CA PRO A 37 -0.74 -2.96 1.88
C PRO A 37 -2.19 -2.72 2.35
N MET A 38 -2.92 -1.89 1.61
CA MET A 38 -4.34 -1.65 1.77
C MET A 38 -5.09 -2.40 0.66
N TRP A 39 -6.00 -3.28 1.04
CA TRP A 39 -6.72 -4.16 0.12
C TRP A 39 -8.17 -3.71 -0.04
N LYS A 40 -8.71 -3.79 -1.27
CA LYS A 40 -10.10 -3.43 -1.56
C LYS A 40 -11.06 -4.56 -1.18
N ASP A 41 -10.82 -5.78 -1.66
CA ASP A 41 -11.69 -6.95 -1.49
C ASP A 41 -10.99 -8.09 -0.74
N GLY A 42 -10.37 -7.74 0.39
CA GLY A 42 -9.65 -8.69 1.24
C GLY A 42 -8.23 -8.98 0.77
N LYS A 43 -7.43 -9.55 1.69
CA LYS A 43 -6.02 -9.85 1.44
C LYS A 43 -5.91 -10.96 0.39
N ARG A 44 -5.24 -10.66 -0.73
CA ARG A 44 -4.89 -11.66 -1.75
C ARG A 44 -3.42 -12.05 -1.65
N THR A 45 -3.14 -13.32 -1.90
CA THR A 45 -1.78 -13.87 -1.85
C THR A 45 -1.10 -13.87 -3.21
N ASP A 46 -1.86 -14.00 -4.31
CA ASP A 46 -1.33 -14.05 -5.67
C ASP A 46 -1.45 -12.68 -6.36
N VAL A 47 -0.55 -11.76 -6.01
CA VAL A 47 -0.57 -10.37 -6.48
C VAL A 47 0.77 -9.87 -6.99
N ILE A 48 0.72 -8.86 -7.84
CA ILE A 48 1.85 -8.12 -8.40
C ILE A 48 1.84 -6.72 -7.79
N TYR A 49 3.00 -6.27 -7.30
CA TYR A 49 3.22 -4.89 -6.86
C TYR A 49 3.85 -4.12 -8.01
N GLU A 50 3.10 -3.17 -8.58
CA GLU A 50 3.53 -2.30 -9.68
C GLU A 50 3.60 -0.84 -9.22
#